data_AF-A0A4U9HQ37-F1
#
_entry.id   AF-A0A4U9HQ37-F1
#
_cell.length_a   1.000
_cell.length_b   1.000
_cell.length_c   1.000
_cell.angle_alpha   90.00
_cell.angle_beta   90.00
_cell.angle_gamma   90.00
#
_symmetry.space_group_name_H-M   'P 1'
#
loop_
_entity.id
_entity.type
_entity.pdbx_description
1 polymer ?
#
loop_
_entity_poly.entity_id
_entity_poly.type
_entity_poly.pdbx_seq_one_letter_code
_entity_poly.pdbx_strand_id
1 'polypeptide(L)' 'MKISIKVTSDFICPWCRIADARLEKVLQSLPEDVEVEVGLAPP' A
#
# COMPACT_ATOMS: atom_id res chain seq x y z
N MET A 1 -3.53 -10.31 13.10
CA MET A 1 -4.73 -9.45 12.86
C MET A 1 -4.71 -9.09 11.37
N LYS A 2 -5.83 -9.22 10.64
CA LYS A 2 -5.83 -8.98 9.18
C LYS A 2 -6.24 -7.54 8.84
N ILE A 3 -5.37 -6.82 8.13
CA ILE A 3 -5.59 -5.42 7.72
C ILE A 3 -5.75 -5.37 6.20
N SER A 4 -6.83 -4.74 5.73
CA SER A 4 -7.05 -4.51 4.29
C SER A 4 -6.81 -3.04 3.96
N ILE A 5 -5.96 -2.79 2.97
CA ILE A 5 -5.62 -1.45 2.48
C ILE A 5 -6.10 -1.32 1.05
N LYS A 6 -6.94 -0.32 0.78
CA LYS A 6 -7.36 0.05 -0.57
C LYS A 6 -6.64 1.32 -1.01
N VAL A 7 -5.96 1.25 -2.16
CA VAL A 7 -5.17 2.35 -2.71
C VAL A 7 -5.87 2.90 -3.95
N THR A 8 -6.12 4.20 -3.98
CA THR A 8 -6.50 4.92 -5.20
C THR A 8 -5.25 5.59 -5.76
N SER A 9 -4.79 5.15 -6.93
CA SER A 9 -3.58 5.68 -7.57
C SER A 9 -3.73 5.73 -9.10
N ASP A 10 -3.02 6.66 -9.73
CA ASP A 10 -2.94 6.79 -11.19
C ASP A 10 -1.47 6.82 -11.62
N PHE A 11 -1.16 6.32 -12.82
CA PHE A 11 0.18 6.36 -13.39
C PHE A 11 0.71 7.78 -13.63
N ILE A 12 -0.19 8.76 -13.85
CA ILE A 12 0.18 10.17 -14.07
C ILE A 12 0.56 10.85 -12.76
N CYS A 13 0.11 10.33 -11.62
CA CYS A 13 0.28 10.95 -10.31
C CYS A 13 1.72 10.76 -9.79
N PRO A 14 2.56 11.82 -9.76
CA PRO A 14 3.94 11.69 -9.31
C PRO A 14 4.04 11.37 -7.81
N TRP A 15 3.08 11.83 -7.03
CA TRP A 15 3.01 11.57 -5.58
C TRP A 15 2.62 10.13 -5.25
N CYS A 16 1.78 9.53 -6.09
CA CYS A 16 1.33 8.15 -5.92
C CYS A 16 2.53 7.19 -6.05
N ARG A 17 3.41 7.43 -7.04
CA ARG A 17 4.68 6.69 -7.18
C ARG A 17 5.58 6.80 -5.94
N ILE A 18 5.64 7.97 -5.32
CA ILE A 18 6.42 8.17 -4.09
C ILE A 18 5.75 7.42 -2.91
N ALA A 19 4.42 7.45 -2.83
CA ALA A 19 3.67 6.74 -1.82
C ALA A 19 3.80 5.22 -1.95
N ASP A 20 3.76 4.66 -3.16
CA ASP A 20 3.94 3.23 -3.42
C ASP A 20 5.28 2.73 -2.88
N ALA A 21 6.37 3.43 -3.22
CA ALA A 21 7.71 3.10 -2.74
C ALA A 21 7.86 3.23 -1.20
N ARG A 22 7.06 4.07 -0.55
CA ARG A 22 7.03 4.20 0.91
C ARG A 22 6.17 3.10 1.55
N LEU A 23 5.03 2.79 0.94
CA LEU A 23 4.12 1.73 1.39
C LEU A 23 4.85 0.39 1.40
N GLU A 24 5.56 0.04 0.33
CA GLU A 24 6.37 -1.18 0.26
C GLU A 24 7.38 -1.29 1.42
N LYS A 25 8.09 -0.19 1.74
CA LYS A 25 9.05 -0.17 2.86
C LYS A 25 8.37 -0.37 4.21
N VAL A 26 7.22 0.25 4.42
CA VAL A 26 6.47 0.09 5.67
C VAL A 26 5.97 -1.34 5.80
N LEU A 27 5.44 -1.93 4.73
CA LEU A 27 4.95 -3.32 4.73
C LEU A 27 6.07 -4.31 5.09
N GLN A 28 7.29 -4.08 4.62
CA GLN A 28 8.46 -4.89 4.98
C GLN A 28 8.92 -4.71 6.44
N SER A 29 8.56 -3.59 7.08
CA SER A 29 8.91 -3.30 8.47
C SER A 29 7.87 -3.80 9.49
N LEU A 30 6.76 -4.36 9.00
CA LEU A 30 5.70 -4.86 9.87
C LEU A 30 6.13 -6.16 10.58
N PRO A 31 5.67 -6.37 11.83
CA PRO A 31 5.80 -7.64 12.52
C PRO A 31 5.15 -8.80 11.76
N GLU A 32 5.70 -10.02 11.91
CA GLU A 32 5.23 -11.22 11.20
C GLU A 32 3.79 -11.65 11.53
N ASP A 33 3.24 -11.20 12.67
CA ASP A 33 1.86 -11.49 13.10
C ASP A 33 0.81 -10.55 12.48
N VAL A 34 1.26 -9.58 11.67
CA VAL A 34 0.41 -8.64 10.93
C VAL A 34 0.27 -9.09 9.48
N GLU A 35 -0.91 -9.60 9.15
CA GLU A 35 -1.26 -9.94 7.77
C GLU A 35 -1.89 -8.73 7.08
N VAL A 36 -1.30 -8.30 5.97
CA VAL A 36 -1.81 -7.15 5.18
C VAL A 36 -2.19 -7.58 3.78
N GLU A 37 -3.39 -7.17 3.35
CA GLU A 37 -3.89 -7.34 1.99
C GLU A 37 -4.05 -5.97 1.33
N VAL A 38 -3.27 -5.70 0.28
CA VAL A 38 -3.29 -4.44 -0.46
C VAL A 38 -3.99 -4.64 -1.80
N GLY A 39 -4.96 -3.77 -2.12
CA GLY A 39 -5.67 -3.78 -3.41
C GLY A 39 -5.90 -2.38 -3.95
N LEU A 40 -6.03 -2.27 -5.28
CA LEU A 40 -6.43 -1.03 -5.93
C LEU A 40 -7.93 -0.80 -5.74
N ALA A 41 -8.29 0.41 -5.31
CA ALA A 41 -9.66 0.88 -5.34
C ALA A 41 -10.03 1.23 -6.79
N PRO A 42 -11.29 1.00 -7.20
CA PRO A 42 -11.79 1.55 -8.45
C PRO A 42 -11.73 3.09 -8.42
N PRO A 43 -11.52 3.75 -9.58
CA PRO A 43 -11.55 5.20 -9.71
C PRO A 43 -12.94 5.79 -9.42
#